data_AF-A0A377Z271-F1
#
_entry.id   AF-A0A377Z271-F1
#
_cell.length_a   1.000
_cell.length_b   1.000
_cell.length_c   1.000
_cell.angle_alpha   90.00
_cell.angle_beta   90.00
_cell.angle_gamma   90.00
#
_symmetry.space_group_name_H-M   'P 1'
#
loop_
_entity.id
_entity.type
_entity.pdbx_description
1 polymer ?
#
loop_
_entity_poly.entity_id
_entity_poly.type
_entity_poly.pdbx_seq_one_letter_code
_entity_poly.pdbx_strand_id
1 'polypeptide(L)' 'MSRHVETLDKRAPESELQAILDRGLVAVIADNTRFLGLVTRSDVLTAWRNRVAQ' A
#
# COMPACT_ATOMS: atom_id res chain seq x y z
N MET A 1 0.55 1.94 18.81
CA MET A 1 -0.12 1.96 17.48
C MET A 1 0.09 3.33 16.85
N SER A 2 0.58 3.38 15.60
CA SER A 2 0.68 4.62 14.82
C SER A 2 -0.72 5.21 14.61
N ARG A 3 -0.87 6.52 14.80
CA ARG A 3 -2.13 7.25 14.50
C ARG A 3 -2.11 7.92 13.13
N HIS A 4 -1.01 7.79 12.39
CA HIS A 4 -0.83 8.44 11.10
C HIS A 4 -0.94 7.39 10.00
N VAL A 5 -1.99 7.54 9.18
CA VAL A 5 -2.26 6.72 8.01
C VAL A 5 -2.48 7.65 6.84
N GLU A 6 -2.01 7.25 5.66
CA GLU A 6 -2.20 8.00 4.44
C GLU A 6 -3.08 7.21 3.49
N THR A 7 -4.10 7.89 2.95
CA THR A 7 -5.02 7.30 1.99
C THR A 7 -4.51 7.53 0.59
N LEU A 8 -4.44 6.46 -0.19
CA LEU A 8 -3.99 6.44 -1.57
C LEU A 8 -5.14 5.98 -2.47
N ASP A 9 -5.39 6.69 -3.57
CA ASP A 9 -6.34 6.23 -4.59
C ASP A 9 -5.78 4.96 -5.26
N LYS A 10 -6.64 3.98 -5.56
CA LYS A 10 -6.23 2.73 -6.21
C LYS A 10 -5.55 2.92 -7.57
N ARG A 11 -5.75 4.07 -8.23
CA ARG A 11 -5.17 4.44 -9.52
C ARG A 11 -3.87 5.22 -9.38
N ALA A 12 -3.45 5.55 -8.16
CA ALA A 12 -2.20 6.24 -7.92
C ALA A 12 -1.01 5.39 -8.42
N PRO A 13 0.07 6.02 -8.90
CA PRO A 13 1.26 5.31 -9.33
C PRO A 13 1.92 4.56 -8.17
N GLU A 14 2.55 3.43 -8.48
CA GLU A 14 3.25 2.59 -7.49
C GLU A 14 4.34 3.36 -6.73
N SER A 15 4.95 4.38 -7.34
CA SER A 15 5.92 5.25 -6.68
C SER A 15 5.35 6.01 -5.47
N GLU A 16 4.07 6.39 -5.50
CA GLU A 16 3.43 7.06 -4.36
C GLU A 16 3.16 6.08 -3.22
N LEU A 17 2.75 4.85 -3.55
CA LEU A 17 2.67 3.76 -2.57
C LEU A 17 4.04 3.52 -1.94
N GLN A 18 5.09 3.43 -2.74
CA GLN A 18 6.45 3.22 -2.25
C GLN A 18 6.90 4.35 -1.32
N ALA A 19 6.62 5.62 -1.65
CA ALA A 19 6.97 6.76 -0.80
C ALA A 19 6.30 6.70 0.59
N ILE A 20 5.04 6.25 0.67
CA ILE A 20 4.33 6.03 1.95
C ILE A 20 5.04 4.91 2.75
N LEU A 21 5.35 3.79 2.09
CA LEU A 21 5.97 2.63 2.72
C LEU A 21 7.41 2.88 3.19
N ASP A 22 8.19 3.68 2.45
CA ASP A 22 9.56 4.09 2.78
C ASP A 22 9.63 4.93 4.05
N ARG A 23 8.58 5.72 4.32
CA ARG A 23 8.39 6.45 5.58
C ARG A 23 7.96 5.55 6.74
N GLY A 24 7.81 4.26 6.49
CA GLY A 24 7.42 3.27 7.49
C GLY A 24 5.94 3.26 7.84
N LEU A 25 5.09 3.88 7.01
CA LEU A 25 3.65 3.92 7.19
C LEU A 25 2.96 2.72 6.54
N VAL A 26 1.66 2.61 6.80
CA VAL A 26 0.73 1.71 6.11
C VAL A 26 -0.15 2.57 5.21
N ALA A 27 -0.34 2.14 3.96
CA ALA A 27 -1.22 2.82 3.02
C ALA A 27 -2.66 2.32 3.17
N VAL A 28 -3.60 3.24 3.27
CA VAL A 28 -5.04 2.99 3.18
C VAL A 28 -5.44 3.13 1.72
N ILE A 29 -5.88 2.06 1.05
CA ILE A 29 -6.24 2.12 -0.36
C ILE A 29 -7.74 2.39 -0.48
N ALA A 30 -8.11 3.38 -1.30
CA ALA A 30 -9.50 3.75 -1.56
C ALA A 30 -9.79 3.90 -3.07
N ASP A 31 -11.06 3.78 -3.43
CA ASP A 31 -11.59 4.18 -4.75
C ASP A 31 -12.73 5.17 -4.50
N ASN A 32 -12.47 6.45 -4.78
CA ASN A 32 -13.30 7.55 -4.29
C ASN A 32 -13.47 7.47 -2.75
N THR A 33 -14.71 7.36 -2.26
CA THR A 33 -15.02 7.26 -0.83
C THR A 33 -15.03 5.82 -0.30
N ARG A 34 -14.76 4.83 -1.15
CA ARG A 34 -14.81 3.42 -0.77
C ARG A 34 -13.44 2.91 -0.32
N PHE A 35 -13.35 2.47 0.93
CA PHE A 35 -12.18 1.74 1.43
C PHE A 35 -12.06 0.37 0.74
N LEU A 36 -10.86 0.03 0.27
CA LEU A 36 -10.55 -1.25 -0.38
C LEU A 36 -9.67 -2.15 0.48
N GLY A 37 -8.79 -1.57 1.30
CA GLY A 37 -7.87 -2.34 2.12
C GLY A 37 -6.68 -1.55 2.60
N LEU A 38 -5.78 -2.23 3.31
CA LEU A 38 -4.50 -1.71 3.73
C LEU A 38 -3.40 -2.38 2.92
N VAL A 39 -2.32 -1.64 2.65
CA VAL A 39 -1.10 -2.20 2.07
C VAL A 39 0.08 -1.87 2.97
N THR A 40 0.84 -2.91 3.31
CA THR A 40 2.07 -2.87 4.09
C THR A 40 3.27 -3.28 3.24
N ARG A 41 4.49 -3.06 3.76
CA ARG A 41 5.72 -3.58 3.12
C ARG A 41 5.71 -5.11 2.97
N SER A 42 5.13 -5.82 3.95
CA SER A 42 5.03 -7.29 3.89
C SER A 42 4.11 -7.78 2.77
N ASP A 43 3.06 -7.01 2.45
CA ASP A 43 2.16 -7.33 1.33
C ASP A 43 2.89 -7.19 -0.01
N VAL A 44 3.70 -6.13 -0.19
CA VAL A 44 4.54 -5.94 -1.38
C VAL A 44 5.52 -7.09 -1.54
N LEU A 45 6.23 -7.46 -0.48
CA LEU A 45 7.14 -8.62 -0.49
C LEU A 45 6.41 -9.93 -0.83
N THR A 46 5.21 -10.11 -0.28
CA THR A 46 4.37 -11.29 -0.56
C THR A 46 3.94 -11.32 -2.03
N ALA A 47 3.49 -10.19 -2.58
CA ALA A 47 3.13 -10.07 -3.99
C ALA A 47 4.33 -10.36 -4.90
N TRP A 48 5.50 -9.82 -4.57
CA TRP A 48 6.76 -10.08 -5.29
C TRP A 48 7.15 -11.56 -5.26
N ARG A 49 7.15 -12.17 -4.07
CA ARG A 49 7.41 -13.61 -3.91
C ARG A 49 6.48 -14.44 -4.78
N ASN A 50 5.19 -14.11 -4.79
CA ASN A 50 4.19 -14.84 -5.57
C ASN A 50 4.34 -14.64 -7.08
N ARG A 51 4.95 -13.53 -7.55
CA ARG A 51 5.28 -13.32 -8.96
C ARG A 51 6.48 -14.15 -9.41
N VAL A 52 7.49 -14.32 -8.55
CA VAL A 52 8.72 -15.09 -8.85
C VAL A 52 8.48 -16.60 -8.76
N ALA A 53 7.52 -17.04 -7.94
CA ALA A 53 7.14 -18.45 -7.82
C ALA A 53 6.25 -18.97 -8.96
N GLN A 54 5.83 -18.09 -9.88
CA GLN A 54 5.08 -18.42 -11.11
C GLN A 54 6.05 -18.53 -12.28
#